data_AF-A0A9P9L7R0-F1
#
_entry.id   AF-A0A9P9L7R0-F1
#
_cell.length_a   1.000
_cell.length_b   1.000
_cell.length_c   1.000
_cell.angle_alpha   90.00
_cell.angle_beta   90.00
_cell.angle_gamma   90.00
#
_symmetry.space_group_name_H-M   'P 1'
#
loop_
_entity.id
_entity.type
_entity.pdbx_description
1 polymer ?
#
loop_
_entity_poly.entity_id
_entity_poly.type
_entity_poly.pdbx_seq_one_letter_code
_entity_poly.pdbx_strand_id
1 'polypeptide(L)'
;MDITIGFNELLRQRDAPAAKKRATMDAIDGFLKEAYRINSHITSLHRELQDVRQAYLSTAQPRKTHSRAAKGQSRVLSDRDREDIDANAKQMIRELNASIRALDDAEQLRRETESAIIRKKYVGGLGALGSWASGGMASNKSNEHAAAEAKARDVGIHRDGILWFLRQRLELCCRTQQDMMEARLTREMEKSRSMLSKSGASIAGDFAEFPPPSVRRQSQATPASGAIPTSDDGQAPSESQGLTEEQIQMFEEGNQDMMKHYESSLDKVRTAEKSLLEISELQSLLVSNLATQSAHIEQLVADSFSTADNVGGGNKELKKATERASFAKYTCYAASGVCAFLILWDLVI
;
A
#
# COMPACT_ATOMS: atom_id res chain seq x y z
N MET A 1 21.88 -18.75 16.24
CA MET A 1 23.25 -19.30 16.24
C MET A 1 23.79 -19.21 14.83
N ASP A 2 25.01 -18.71 14.67
CA ASP A 2 25.67 -18.60 13.37
C ASP A 2 26.38 -19.91 13.02
N ILE A 3 25.72 -20.75 12.21
CA ILE A 3 26.21 -22.07 11.79
C ILE A 3 27.15 -22.02 10.58
N THR A 4 27.39 -20.81 10.03
CA THR A 4 28.14 -20.63 8.78
C THR A 4 29.59 -21.07 8.90
N ILE A 5 30.19 -20.96 10.09
CA ILE A 5 31.58 -21.37 10.34
C ILE A 5 31.72 -22.89 10.23
N GLY A 6 30.88 -23.65 10.94
CA GLY A 6 30.91 -25.12 10.88
C GLY A 6 30.54 -25.66 9.50
N PHE A 7 29.61 -25.00 8.80
CA PHE A 7 29.28 -25.36 7.42
C PHE A 7 30.44 -25.11 6.45
N ASN A 8 31.18 -24.01 6.60
CA ASN A 8 32.36 -23.72 5.78
C ASN A 8 33.50 -24.72 5.99
N GLU A 9 33.65 -25.22 7.20
CA GLU A 9 34.65 -26.24 7.50
C GLU A 9 34.32 -27.57 6.81
N LEU A 10 33.05 -27.96 6.81
CA LEU A 10 32.55 -29.12 6.06
C LEU A 10 32.69 -28.95 4.54
N LEU A 11 32.46 -27.74 4.01
CA LEU A 11 32.68 -27.44 2.60
C LEU A 11 34.17 -27.56 2.22
N ARG A 12 35.06 -27.05 3.07
CA ARG A 12 36.52 -27.16 2.85
C ARG A 12 37.00 -28.60 2.84
N GLN A 13 36.42 -29.47 3.67
CA GLN A 13 36.73 -30.91 3.68
C GLN A 13 36.30 -31.63 2.39
N ARG A 14 35.41 -31.04 1.59
CA ARG A 14 34.91 -31.60 0.32
C ARG A 14 35.39 -30.85 -0.92
N ASP A 15 36.45 -30.05 -0.80
CA ASP A 15 36.96 -29.15 -1.84
C ASP A 15 35.88 -28.26 -2.47
N ALA A 16 34.85 -27.91 -1.68
CA ALA A 16 33.79 -27.03 -2.09
C ALA A 16 34.10 -25.58 -1.68
N PRO A 17 33.72 -24.59 -2.51
CA PRO A 17 33.93 -23.18 -2.19
C PRO A 17 33.16 -22.79 -0.92
N ALA A 18 33.74 -21.89 -0.13
CA ALA A 18 33.11 -21.38 1.09
C ALA A 18 31.75 -20.71 0.79
N ALA A 19 30.84 -20.81 1.75
CA ALA A 19 29.54 -20.16 1.71
C ALA A 19 29.71 -18.65 1.50
N LYS A 20 28.96 -18.12 0.52
CA LYS A 20 28.98 -16.69 0.18
C LYS A 20 28.62 -15.86 1.40
N LYS A 21 29.45 -14.87 1.74
CA LYS A 21 29.15 -13.88 2.78
C LYS A 21 27.86 -13.14 2.43
N ARG A 22 27.13 -12.69 3.46
CA ARG A 22 25.93 -11.85 3.31
C ARG A 22 26.29 -10.62 2.47
N ALA A 23 25.56 -10.37 1.39
CA ALA A 23 25.81 -9.23 0.52
C ALA A 23 25.71 -7.92 1.32
N THR A 24 26.76 -7.11 1.29
CA THR A 24 26.82 -5.77 1.90
C THR A 24 26.16 -4.75 0.98
N MET A 25 25.46 -3.74 1.52
CA MET A 25 24.73 -2.72 0.73
C MET A 25 25.59 -2.03 -0.33
N ASP A 26 26.89 -1.88 -0.13
CA ASP A 26 27.78 -1.27 -1.13
C ASP A 26 27.99 -2.15 -2.36
N ALA A 27 27.90 -3.48 -2.21
CA ALA A 27 28.01 -4.46 -3.29
C ALA A 27 26.69 -4.71 -4.06
N ILE A 28 25.63 -3.99 -3.67
CA ILE A 28 24.29 -4.14 -4.24
C ILE A 28 24.13 -3.19 -5.46
N ASP A 29 23.40 -3.67 -6.48
CA ASP A 29 23.10 -2.91 -7.70
C ASP A 29 22.32 -1.61 -7.43
N GLY A 30 22.43 -0.62 -8.32
CA GLY A 30 21.78 0.69 -8.21
C GLY A 30 20.26 0.59 -8.04
N PHE A 31 19.61 -0.33 -8.76
CA PHE A 31 18.17 -0.61 -8.62
C PHE A 31 17.80 -0.97 -7.18
N LEU A 32 18.55 -1.90 -6.58
CA LEU A 32 18.26 -2.41 -5.25
C LEU A 32 18.55 -1.34 -4.18
N LYS A 33 19.59 -0.52 -4.35
CA LYS A 33 19.86 0.63 -3.47
C LYS A 33 18.68 1.60 -3.44
N GLU A 34 18.14 1.93 -4.61
CA GLU A 34 16.97 2.82 -4.71
C GLU A 34 15.73 2.16 -4.12
N ALA A 35 15.49 0.88 -4.38
CA ALA A 35 14.39 0.13 -3.76
C ALA A 35 14.46 0.13 -2.23
N TYR A 36 15.64 -0.05 -1.64
CA TYR A 36 15.83 0.03 -0.18
C TYR A 36 15.58 1.45 0.35
N ARG A 37 16.02 2.48 -0.39
CA ARG A 37 15.76 3.88 -0.04
C ARG A 37 14.26 4.17 -0.01
N ILE A 38 13.53 3.85 -1.08
CA ILE A 38 12.08 3.99 -1.17
C ILE A 38 11.40 3.23 -0.01
N ASN A 39 11.80 1.98 0.22
CA ASN A 39 11.26 1.17 1.32
C ASN A 39 11.48 1.80 2.70
N SER A 40 12.64 2.43 2.92
CA SER A 40 12.93 3.13 4.17
C SER A 40 12.00 4.33 4.36
N HIS A 41 11.79 5.13 3.31
CA HIS A 41 10.89 6.28 3.33
C HIS A 41 9.42 5.87 3.55
N ILE A 42 8.94 4.82 2.87
CA ILE A 42 7.60 4.25 3.11
C ILE A 42 7.46 3.81 4.57
N THR A 43 8.48 3.17 5.13
CA THR A 43 8.45 2.70 6.52
C THR A 43 8.41 3.86 7.51
N SER A 44 9.21 4.90 7.30
CA SER A 44 9.23 6.09 8.14
C SER A 44 7.88 6.81 8.10
N LEU A 45 7.35 7.06 6.90
CA LEU A 45 6.03 7.66 6.72
C LEU A 45 4.93 6.86 7.44
N HIS A 46 4.93 5.53 7.28
CA HIS A 46 3.93 4.69 7.94
C HIS A 46 3.99 4.79 9.46
N ARG A 47 5.21 4.79 10.04
CA ARG A 47 5.40 4.96 11.49
C ARG A 47 4.95 6.34 11.95
N GLU A 48 5.33 7.39 11.25
CA GLU A 48 4.92 8.76 11.57
C GLU A 48 3.39 8.90 11.55
N LEU A 49 2.71 8.33 10.55
CA LEU A 49 1.24 8.32 10.49
C LEU A 49 0.63 7.55 11.67
N GLN A 50 1.20 6.40 12.06
CA GLN A 50 0.73 5.62 13.21
C GLN A 50 0.92 6.37 14.54
N ASP A 51 2.07 7.00 14.73
CA ASP A 51 2.40 7.74 15.96
C ASP A 51 1.49 8.97 16.11
N VAL A 52 1.24 9.67 15.00
CA VAL A 52 0.42 10.87 14.97
C VAL A 52 -1.07 10.56 15.01
N ARG A 53 -1.51 9.36 14.60
CA ARG A 53 -2.93 8.95 14.53
C ARG A 53 -3.73 9.27 15.79
N GLN A 54 -3.20 8.93 16.97
CA GLN A 54 -3.92 9.17 18.22
C GLN A 54 -4.10 10.66 18.51
N ALA A 55 -3.03 11.45 18.33
CA ALA A 55 -3.07 12.89 18.55
C ALA A 55 -3.94 13.61 17.50
N TYR A 56 -3.90 13.13 16.25
CA TYR A 56 -4.68 13.65 15.12
C TYR A 56 -6.17 13.44 15.34
N LEU A 57 -6.57 12.23 15.74
CA LEU A 57 -7.96 11.86 15.99
C LEU A 57 -8.50 12.36 17.35
N SER A 58 -7.65 12.87 18.24
CA SER A 58 -8.11 13.39 19.53
C SER A 58 -8.78 14.75 19.34
N THR A 59 -10.07 14.83 19.68
CA THR A 59 -10.87 16.06 19.73
C THR A 59 -10.88 16.69 21.13
N ALA A 60 -10.11 16.14 22.07
CA ALA A 60 -10.08 16.62 23.45
C ALA A 60 -9.56 18.05 23.48
N GLN A 61 -10.39 18.99 23.96
CA GLN A 61 -9.92 20.34 24.26
C GLN A 61 -8.75 20.25 25.25
N PRO A 62 -7.68 21.04 25.06
CA PRO A 62 -6.58 21.04 26.01
C PRO A 62 -7.13 21.51 27.35
N ARG A 63 -7.26 20.57 28.31
CA ARG A 63 -7.58 20.95 29.69
C ARG A 63 -6.46 21.87 30.15
N LYS A 64 -6.78 23.14 30.42
CA LYS A 64 -5.89 24.10 31.07
C LYS A 64 -5.67 23.66 32.51
N THR A 65 -4.97 22.55 32.72
CA THR A 65 -4.45 22.17 34.03
C THR A 65 -2.98 22.52 34.04
N HIS A 66 -2.63 23.57 34.79
CA HIS A 66 -1.26 23.84 35.21
C HIS A 66 -0.78 22.67 36.08
N SER A 67 -0.31 21.59 35.48
CA SER A 67 0.37 20.54 36.20
C SER A 67 1.43 19.91 35.29
N ARG A 68 2.66 19.90 35.82
CA ARG A 68 3.89 19.34 35.28
C ARG A 68 3.67 18.26 34.20
N ALA A 69 4.04 18.58 32.97
CA ALA A 69 4.06 17.65 31.86
C ALA A 69 4.96 16.45 32.18
N ALA A 70 4.34 15.30 32.43
CA ALA A 70 5.01 14.02 32.43
C ALA A 70 5.38 13.67 30.98
N LYS A 71 6.62 13.25 30.73
CA LYS A 71 7.09 12.72 29.44
C LYS A 71 6.13 11.59 29.00
N GLY A 72 5.31 11.85 27.99
CA GLY A 72 4.40 10.85 27.40
C GLY A 72 2.96 11.27 27.14
N GLN A 73 2.54 12.50 27.47
CA GLN A 73 1.18 12.94 27.14
C GLN A 73 1.05 13.35 25.66
N SER A 74 0.03 12.81 25.01
CA SER A 74 -0.37 13.13 23.63
C SER A 74 -0.61 14.63 23.50
N ARG A 75 0.29 15.30 22.80
CA ARG A 75 0.16 16.72 22.46
C ARG A 75 -1.13 16.88 21.65
N VAL A 76 -2.09 17.63 22.17
CA VAL A 76 -3.29 18.00 21.41
C VAL A 76 -2.82 18.81 20.20
N LEU A 77 -3.06 18.30 19.00
CA LEU A 77 -2.73 18.99 17.76
C LEU A 77 -3.78 20.08 17.48
N SER A 78 -3.32 21.23 16.99
CA SER A 78 -4.23 22.26 16.48
C SER A 78 -4.81 21.82 15.12
N ASP A 79 -5.91 22.43 14.70
CA ASP A 79 -6.49 22.15 13.38
C ASP A 79 -5.51 22.45 12.23
N ARG A 80 -4.65 23.46 12.43
CA ARG A 80 -3.58 23.79 11.49
C ARG A 80 -2.52 22.70 11.44
N ASP A 81 -2.06 22.22 12.59
CA ASP A 81 -1.05 21.14 12.63
C ASP A 81 -1.59 19.88 11.92
N ARG A 82 -2.88 19.57 12.08
CA ARG A 82 -3.53 18.45 11.39
C ARG A 82 -3.55 18.63 9.87
N GLU A 83 -3.87 19.83 9.38
CA GLU A 83 -3.81 20.14 7.94
C GLU A 83 -2.39 20.05 7.38
N ASP A 84 -1.39 20.50 8.13
CA ASP A 84 0.02 20.39 7.74
C ASP A 84 0.49 18.93 7.68
N ILE A 85 0.04 18.08 8.61
CA ILE A 85 0.26 16.63 8.59
C ILE A 85 -0.36 16.00 7.32
N ASP A 86 -1.61 16.34 7.02
CA ASP A 86 -2.32 15.81 5.85
C ASP A 86 -1.63 16.24 4.53
N ALA A 87 -1.20 17.50 4.44
CA ALA A 87 -0.49 18.04 3.29
C ALA A 87 0.88 17.36 3.09
N ASN A 88 1.65 17.22 4.17
CA ASN A 88 2.96 16.57 4.14
C ASN A 88 2.85 15.08 3.77
N ALA A 89 1.94 14.34 4.42
CA ALA A 89 1.70 12.93 4.10
C ALA A 89 1.31 12.74 2.63
N LYS A 90 0.45 13.61 2.10
CA LYS A 90 0.06 13.58 0.69
C LYS A 90 1.26 13.85 -0.23
N GLN A 91 2.09 14.84 0.08
CA GLN A 91 3.28 15.14 -0.70
C GLN A 91 4.24 13.93 -0.73
N MET A 92 4.52 13.34 0.44
CA MET A 92 5.37 12.16 0.54
C MET A 92 4.81 10.97 -0.25
N ILE A 93 3.50 10.72 -0.20
CA ILE A 93 2.89 9.62 -0.97
C ILE A 93 3.04 9.84 -2.48
N ARG A 94 2.86 11.07 -2.96
CA ARG A 94 3.05 11.38 -4.39
C ARG A 94 4.50 11.23 -4.82
N GLU A 95 5.44 11.71 -4.00
CA GLU A 95 6.87 11.56 -4.26
C GLU A 95 7.27 10.08 -4.28
N LEU A 96 6.79 9.29 -3.32
CA LEU A 96 7.02 7.85 -3.28
C LEU A 96 6.41 7.16 -4.50
N ASN A 97 5.19 7.52 -4.91
CA ASN A 97 4.58 6.98 -6.11
C ASN A 97 5.41 7.30 -7.37
N ALA A 98 5.87 8.55 -7.50
CA ALA A 98 6.74 8.97 -8.61
C ALA A 98 8.07 8.22 -8.60
N SER A 99 8.69 8.03 -7.44
CA SER A 99 9.94 7.27 -7.30
C SER A 99 9.78 5.79 -7.70
N ILE A 100 8.66 5.17 -7.33
CA ILE A 100 8.35 3.78 -7.73
C ILE A 100 8.13 3.68 -9.25
N ARG A 101 7.45 4.67 -9.85
CA ARG A 101 7.26 4.72 -11.31
C ARG A 101 8.59 4.88 -12.04
N ALA A 102 9.44 5.82 -11.59
CA ALA A 102 10.77 6.01 -12.17
C ALA A 102 11.64 4.74 -12.06
N LEU A 103 11.51 4.00 -10.94
CA LEU A 103 12.20 2.72 -10.76
C LEU A 103 11.67 1.62 -11.70
N ASP A 104 10.37 1.59 -11.97
CA ASP A 104 9.75 0.68 -12.93
C ASP A 104 10.17 1.00 -14.37
N ASP A 105 10.12 2.28 -14.76
CA ASP A 105 10.57 2.74 -16.09
C ASP A 105 12.04 2.39 -16.34
N ALA A 106 12.90 2.58 -15.32
CA ALA A 106 14.31 2.19 -15.39
C ALA A 106 14.48 0.67 -15.56
N GLU A 107 13.65 -0.14 -14.92
CA GLU A 107 13.68 -1.60 -15.08
C GLU A 107 13.18 -2.05 -16.47
N GLN A 108 12.15 -1.39 -17.02
CA GLN A 108 11.67 -1.63 -18.37
C GLN A 108 12.77 -1.34 -19.41
N LEU A 109 13.44 -0.19 -19.30
CA LEU A 109 14.58 0.14 -20.16
C LEU A 109 15.72 -0.89 -20.06
N ARG A 110 16.02 -1.36 -18.84
CA ARG A 110 17.01 -2.42 -18.64
C ARG A 110 16.59 -3.74 -19.31
N ARG A 111 15.32 -4.14 -19.20
CA ARG A 111 14.80 -5.34 -19.88
C ARG A 111 14.91 -5.24 -21.39
N GLU A 112 14.51 -4.10 -21.95
CA GLU A 112 14.58 -3.86 -23.39
C GLU A 112 16.03 -3.91 -23.88
N THR A 113 16.93 -3.19 -23.22
CA THR A 113 18.35 -3.15 -23.57
C THR A 113 19.01 -4.52 -23.45
N GLU A 114 18.76 -5.27 -22.39
CA GLU A 114 19.30 -6.63 -22.26
C GLU A 114 18.73 -7.58 -23.30
N SER A 115 17.43 -7.52 -23.61
CA SER A 115 16.83 -8.34 -24.66
C SER A 115 17.42 -8.02 -26.04
N ALA A 116 17.75 -6.75 -26.30
CA ALA A 116 18.39 -6.30 -27.53
C ALA A 116 19.85 -6.73 -27.60
N ILE A 117 20.59 -6.66 -26.49
CA ILE A 117 21.97 -7.12 -26.37
C ILE A 117 22.06 -8.64 -26.56
N ILE A 118 21.19 -9.41 -25.91
CA ILE A 118 21.12 -10.87 -26.04
C ILE A 118 20.79 -11.23 -27.49
N ARG A 119 19.77 -10.61 -28.09
CA ARG A 119 19.48 -10.80 -29.52
C ARG A 119 20.68 -10.49 -30.40
N LYS A 120 21.34 -9.35 -30.22
CA LYS A 120 22.51 -8.97 -31.03
C LYS A 120 23.67 -9.95 -30.88
N LYS A 121 23.98 -10.38 -29.66
CA LYS A 121 25.10 -11.28 -29.36
C LYS A 121 24.92 -12.68 -29.94
N TYR A 122 23.71 -13.22 -29.87
CA TYR A 122 23.47 -14.63 -30.17
C TYR A 122 22.68 -14.87 -31.48
N VAL A 123 22.00 -13.84 -32.01
CA VAL A 123 21.28 -13.91 -33.30
C VAL A 123 22.03 -13.14 -34.41
N GLY A 124 22.90 -12.18 -34.06
CA GLY A 124 23.52 -11.25 -35.01
C GLY A 124 24.71 -11.76 -35.82
N GLY A 125 25.19 -12.99 -35.63
CA GLY A 125 26.32 -13.55 -36.39
C GLY A 125 26.05 -14.98 -36.83
N LEU A 126 25.96 -15.21 -38.16
CA LEU A 126 25.89 -16.50 -38.91
C LEU A 126 24.90 -17.60 -38.43
N GLY A 127 24.37 -17.58 -37.21
CA GLY A 127 23.46 -18.57 -36.63
C GLY A 127 22.04 -18.48 -37.20
N ALA A 128 21.63 -17.30 -37.68
CA ALA A 128 20.35 -17.13 -38.37
C ALA A 128 20.29 -17.91 -39.70
N LEU A 129 21.41 -18.09 -40.40
CA LEU A 129 21.48 -18.85 -41.64
C LEU A 129 21.54 -20.37 -41.41
N GLY A 130 22.06 -20.82 -40.27
CA GLY A 130 22.04 -22.24 -39.88
C GLY A 130 20.66 -22.74 -39.46
N SER A 131 19.84 -21.89 -38.83
CA SER A 131 18.50 -22.26 -38.33
C SER A 131 17.45 -22.46 -39.44
N TRP A 132 17.67 -21.90 -40.64
CA TRP A 132 16.76 -22.08 -41.78
C TRP A 132 17.08 -23.36 -42.57
N ALA A 133 18.35 -23.78 -42.58
CA ALA A 133 18.82 -24.91 -43.39
C ALA A 133 18.58 -26.29 -42.73
N SER A 134 18.34 -26.33 -41.42
CA SER A 134 18.11 -27.58 -40.68
C SER A 134 16.64 -28.00 -40.56
N GLY A 135 15.71 -27.36 -41.28
CA GLY A 135 14.31 -27.76 -41.32
C GLY A 135 13.59 -27.58 -39.98
N GLY A 136 13.10 -26.36 -39.72
CA GLY A 136 11.84 -26.15 -38.99
C GLY A 136 11.72 -26.63 -37.54
N MET A 137 12.80 -26.89 -36.81
CA MET A 137 12.73 -27.15 -35.37
C MET A 137 13.73 -26.28 -34.62
N ALA A 138 13.20 -25.41 -33.77
CA ALA A 138 13.86 -24.40 -32.94
C ALA A 138 14.78 -24.98 -31.84
N SER A 139 15.56 -26.02 -32.15
CA SER A 139 16.14 -26.89 -31.11
C SER A 139 17.55 -26.52 -30.66
N ASN A 140 18.29 -25.66 -31.34
CA ASN A 140 19.65 -25.32 -30.89
C ASN A 140 19.81 -23.81 -30.67
N LYS A 141 19.00 -23.22 -29.76
CA LYS A 141 19.49 -22.07 -28.99
C LYS A 141 20.80 -22.53 -28.32
N SER A 142 21.89 -21.81 -28.49
CA SER A 142 23.14 -22.18 -27.81
C SER A 142 22.87 -22.26 -26.30
N ASN A 143 23.43 -23.26 -25.61
CA ASN A 143 23.24 -23.41 -24.16
C ASN A 143 23.61 -22.12 -23.40
N GLU A 144 24.56 -21.37 -23.94
CA GLU A 144 24.96 -20.06 -23.42
C GLU A 144 23.88 -18.97 -23.62
N HIS A 145 23.22 -18.91 -24.78
CA HIS A 145 22.09 -18.02 -25.02
C HIS A 145 20.91 -18.33 -24.08
N ALA A 146 20.57 -19.62 -23.94
CA ALA A 146 19.48 -20.05 -23.07
C ALA A 146 19.77 -19.73 -21.58
N ALA A 147 21.02 -19.92 -21.13
CA ALA A 147 21.43 -19.57 -19.77
C ALA A 147 21.42 -18.05 -19.53
N ALA A 148 21.84 -17.23 -20.50
CA ALA A 148 21.79 -15.78 -20.41
C ALA A 148 20.34 -15.25 -20.37
N GLU A 149 19.46 -15.80 -21.21
CA GLU A 149 18.03 -15.48 -21.24
C GLU A 149 17.32 -15.91 -19.94
N ALA A 150 17.64 -17.09 -19.40
CA ALA A 150 17.12 -17.55 -18.11
C ALA A 150 17.54 -16.62 -16.96
N LYS A 151 18.84 -16.28 -16.87
CA LYS A 151 19.33 -15.37 -15.83
C LYS A 151 18.68 -13.98 -15.92
N ALA A 152 18.50 -13.45 -17.13
CA ALA A 152 17.85 -12.16 -17.33
C ALA A 152 16.38 -12.20 -16.86
N ARG A 153 15.66 -13.30 -17.17
CA ARG A 153 14.29 -13.55 -16.70
C ARG A 153 14.22 -13.65 -15.18
N ASP A 154 15.07 -14.44 -14.54
CA ASP A 154 15.07 -14.61 -13.07
C ASP A 154 15.26 -13.27 -12.35
N VAL A 155 16.18 -12.43 -12.85
CA VAL A 155 16.39 -11.08 -12.31
C VAL A 155 15.15 -10.21 -12.54
N GLY A 156 14.51 -10.31 -13.70
CA GLY A 156 13.25 -9.61 -13.99
C GLY A 156 12.15 -9.98 -12.99
N ILE A 157 11.88 -11.27 -12.81
CA ILE A 157 10.87 -11.78 -11.87
C ILE A 157 11.12 -11.25 -10.45
N HIS A 158 12.37 -11.32 -9.99
CA HIS A 158 12.73 -10.81 -8.66
C HIS A 158 12.47 -9.29 -8.52
N ARG A 159 12.79 -8.50 -9.55
CA ARG A 159 12.56 -7.05 -9.53
C ARG A 159 11.08 -6.69 -9.64
N ASP A 160 10.29 -7.45 -10.39
CA ASP A 160 8.83 -7.31 -10.41
C ASP A 160 8.23 -7.56 -9.03
N GLY A 161 8.69 -8.61 -8.34
CA GLY A 161 8.29 -8.88 -6.96
C GLY A 161 8.63 -7.74 -5.99
N ILE A 162 9.79 -7.09 -6.16
CA ILE A 162 10.18 -5.93 -5.37
C ILE A 162 9.26 -4.73 -5.66
N LEU A 163 9.01 -4.41 -6.93
CA LEU A 163 8.14 -3.29 -7.31
C LEU A 163 6.71 -3.51 -6.79
N TRP A 164 6.19 -4.73 -6.92
CA TRP A 164 4.90 -5.11 -6.36
C TRP A 164 4.87 -4.93 -4.84
N PHE A 165 5.92 -5.39 -4.13
CA PHE A 165 6.02 -5.22 -2.69
C PHE A 165 6.05 -3.73 -2.26
N LEU A 166 6.81 -2.89 -2.95
CA LEU A 166 6.87 -1.45 -2.66
C LEU A 166 5.51 -0.78 -2.89
N ARG A 167 4.82 -1.11 -3.98
CA ARG A 167 3.47 -0.62 -4.29
C ARG A 167 2.45 -1.05 -3.24
N GLN A 168 2.51 -2.31 -2.83
CA GLN A 168 1.62 -2.86 -1.79
C GLN A 168 1.83 -2.14 -0.45
N ARG A 169 3.09 -1.85 -0.09
CA ARG A 169 3.38 -1.10 1.15
C ARG A 169 2.94 0.36 1.08
N LEU A 170 3.08 1.00 -0.08
CA LEU A 170 2.59 2.36 -0.28
C LEU A 170 1.06 2.41 -0.20
N GLU A 171 0.36 1.45 -0.79
CA GLU A 171 -1.11 1.33 -0.70
C GLU A 171 -1.57 1.26 0.76
N LEU A 172 -0.91 0.46 1.59
CA LEU A 172 -1.23 0.35 3.01
C LEU A 172 -1.05 1.70 3.75
N CYS A 173 -0.06 2.50 3.36
CA CYS A 173 0.13 3.85 3.89
C CYS A 173 -1.00 4.79 3.44
N CYS A 174 -1.36 4.77 2.15
CA CYS A 174 -2.48 5.55 1.62
C CYS A 174 -3.78 5.22 2.36
N ARG A 175 -4.05 3.92 2.58
CA ARG A 175 -5.23 3.46 3.30
C ARG A 175 -5.24 3.96 4.75
N THR A 176 -4.10 3.93 5.43
CA THR A 176 -3.99 4.45 6.80
C THR A 176 -4.28 5.95 6.86
N GLN A 177 -3.77 6.74 5.91
CA GLN A 177 -4.06 8.18 5.82
C GLN A 177 -5.54 8.44 5.52
N GLN A 178 -6.11 7.70 4.57
CA GLN A 178 -7.51 7.82 4.21
C GLN A 178 -8.44 7.52 5.40
N ASP A 179 -8.20 6.43 6.13
CA ASP A 179 -8.97 6.08 7.33
C ASP A 179 -8.93 7.22 8.37
N MET A 180 -7.78 7.88 8.52
CA MET A 180 -7.63 9.04 9.42
C MET A 180 -8.44 10.25 8.94
N MET A 181 -8.39 10.56 7.65
CA MET A 181 -9.12 11.68 7.06
C MET A 181 -10.64 11.45 7.04
N GLU A 182 -11.09 10.23 6.74
CA GLU A 182 -12.49 9.82 6.81
C GLU A 182 -13.04 9.97 8.23
N ALA A 183 -12.30 9.49 9.22
CA ALA A 183 -12.67 9.65 10.63
C ALA A 183 -12.71 11.13 11.06
N ARG A 184 -11.90 12.01 10.48
CA ARG A 184 -11.96 13.45 10.74
C ARG A 184 -13.17 14.08 10.06
N LEU A 185 -13.38 13.80 8.79
CA LEU A 185 -14.48 14.35 7.99
C LEU A 185 -15.85 13.98 8.58
N THR A 186 -16.03 12.71 8.93
CA THR A 186 -17.25 12.22 9.59
C THR A 186 -17.53 12.97 10.90
N ARG A 187 -16.51 13.16 11.73
CA ARG A 187 -16.65 13.90 12.99
C ARG A 187 -16.95 15.38 12.80
N GLU A 188 -16.33 16.04 11.82
CA GLU A 188 -16.65 17.44 11.51
C GLU A 188 -18.09 17.58 10.98
N MET A 189 -18.56 16.62 10.18
CA MET A 189 -19.95 16.58 9.73
C MET A 189 -20.94 16.30 10.89
N GLU A 190 -20.61 15.41 11.81
CA GLU A 190 -21.42 15.17 13.01
C GLU A 190 -21.45 16.40 13.92
N LYS A 191 -20.31 17.10 14.06
CA LYS A 191 -20.20 18.32 14.86
C LYS A 191 -21.01 19.46 14.26
N SER A 192 -20.95 19.68 12.94
CA SER A 192 -21.77 20.69 12.28
C SER A 192 -23.26 20.38 12.39
N ARG A 193 -23.66 19.10 12.27
CA ARG A 193 -25.03 18.65 12.48
C ARG A 193 -25.49 18.80 13.94
N SER A 194 -24.62 18.52 14.90
CA SER A 194 -24.90 18.68 16.33
C SER A 194 -25.03 20.15 16.73
N MET A 195 -24.19 21.04 16.18
CA MET A 195 -24.33 22.49 16.38
C MET A 195 -25.66 22.99 15.82
N LEU A 196 -26.06 22.54 14.62
CA LEU A 196 -27.34 22.92 14.02
C LEU A 196 -28.53 22.41 14.86
N SER A 197 -28.43 21.18 15.36
CA SER A 197 -29.44 20.62 16.26
C SER A 197 -29.49 21.36 17.59
N LYS A 198 -28.34 21.81 18.12
CA LYS A 198 -28.25 22.52 19.40
C LYS A 198 -28.69 23.97 19.26
N SER A 199 -28.39 24.64 18.16
CA SER A 199 -28.90 25.99 17.87
C SER A 199 -30.41 25.95 17.62
N GLY A 200 -30.91 24.95 16.89
CA GLY A 200 -32.36 24.74 16.72
C GLY A 200 -33.08 24.37 18.03
N ALA A 201 -32.46 23.57 18.90
CA ALA A 201 -33.02 23.19 20.19
C ALA A 201 -32.88 24.28 21.27
N SER A 202 -31.86 25.14 21.23
CA SER A 202 -31.78 26.32 22.10
C SER A 202 -32.85 27.35 21.74
N ILE A 203 -33.20 27.48 20.45
CA ILE A 203 -34.32 28.33 20.01
C ILE A 203 -35.68 27.73 20.46
N ALA A 204 -35.81 26.40 20.50
CA ALA A 204 -37.05 25.74 20.94
C ALA A 204 -37.16 25.60 22.48
N GLY A 205 -36.04 25.52 23.20
CA GLY A 205 -36.00 25.35 24.65
C GLY A 205 -36.23 26.64 25.43
N ASP A 206 -35.85 27.79 24.87
CA ASP A 206 -36.05 29.11 25.50
C ASP A 206 -37.47 29.68 25.25
N PHE A 207 -38.25 29.05 24.36
CA PHE A 207 -39.67 29.37 24.13
C PHE A 207 -40.63 28.44 24.92
N ALA A 208 -40.10 27.49 25.69
CA ALA A 208 -40.88 26.45 26.37
C ALA A 208 -41.02 26.65 27.89
N GLU A 209 -40.78 27.86 28.40
CA GLU A 209 -41.10 28.23 29.78
C GLU A 209 -42.39 29.07 29.85
N PHE A 210 -43.50 28.46 29.41
CA PHE A 210 -44.83 28.90 29.81
C PHE A 210 -45.61 27.67 30.29
N PRO A 211 -45.63 27.37 31.60
CA PRO A 211 -46.49 26.31 32.11
C PRO A 211 -47.95 26.76 31.92
N PRO A 212 -48.83 25.97 31.28
CA PRO A 212 -50.25 26.30 31.23
C PRO A 212 -50.85 26.23 32.65
N PRO A 213 -51.71 27.18 33.06
CA PRO A 213 -52.37 27.12 34.35
C PRO A 213 -53.28 25.89 34.38
N SER A 214 -53.15 25.13 35.46
CA SER A 214 -53.79 23.85 35.68
C SER A 214 -55.32 23.97 35.80
N VAL A 215 -56.05 23.18 35.00
CA VAL A 215 -57.44 22.84 35.31
C VAL A 215 -57.41 21.76 36.41
N ARG A 216 -57.69 22.18 37.64
CA ARG A 216 -57.97 21.28 38.78
C ARG A 216 -59.16 20.37 38.44
N ARG A 217 -58.96 19.05 38.55
CA ARG A 217 -60.00 18.11 38.98
C ARG A 217 -59.60 17.50 40.31
N GLN A 218 -60.59 17.41 41.18
CA GLN A 218 -60.51 17.32 42.63
C GLN A 218 -60.79 15.89 43.10
N SER A 219 -59.99 15.33 44.03
CA SER A 219 -60.49 14.46 45.10
C SER A 219 -59.48 14.19 46.23
N GLN A 220 -59.93 14.57 47.45
CA GLN A 220 -59.74 13.95 48.77
C GLN A 220 -58.36 13.91 49.48
N ALA A 221 -58.22 14.73 50.54
CA ALA A 221 -58.32 14.34 51.97
C ALA A 221 -57.26 14.98 52.94
N THR A 222 -57.73 15.98 53.71
CA THR A 222 -57.51 16.30 55.16
C THR A 222 -56.10 16.76 55.66
N PRO A 223 -55.96 17.33 56.90
CA PRO A 223 -55.79 18.79 57.06
C PRO A 223 -54.65 19.23 58.02
N ALA A 224 -54.14 20.46 57.91
CA ALA A 224 -53.54 21.15 59.07
C ALA A 224 -53.33 22.66 58.81
N SER A 225 -54.04 23.46 59.61
CA SER A 225 -53.63 24.69 60.31
C SER A 225 -53.06 25.89 59.52
N GLY A 226 -53.68 27.06 59.70
CA GLY A 226 -53.01 28.35 59.43
C GLY A 226 -53.87 29.54 58.97
N ALA A 227 -54.80 29.95 59.83
CA ALA A 227 -55.39 31.28 60.02
C ALA A 227 -54.82 32.55 59.27
N ILE A 228 -55.70 33.15 58.43
CA ILE A 228 -56.09 34.58 58.19
C ILE A 228 -55.10 35.62 57.55
N PRO A 229 -55.56 36.79 57.07
CA PRO A 229 -55.87 37.13 55.65
C PRO A 229 -55.01 38.29 55.12
N THR A 230 -55.21 38.75 53.89
CA THR A 230 -55.49 40.17 53.57
C THR A 230 -55.60 40.39 52.06
N SER A 231 -56.58 41.22 51.74
CA SER A 231 -57.02 41.64 50.44
C SER A 231 -56.05 42.65 49.81
N ASP A 232 -56.02 42.61 48.47
CA ASP A 232 -56.14 43.76 47.58
C ASP A 232 -55.18 44.94 47.81
N ASP A 233 -54.15 45.02 46.97
CA ASP A 233 -53.89 46.29 46.29
C ASP A 233 -53.16 46.06 44.96
N GLY A 234 -53.68 46.72 43.93
CA GLY A 234 -53.27 46.54 42.55
C GLY A 234 -51.87 47.08 42.27
N GLN A 235 -51.10 46.30 41.52
CA GLN A 235 -50.25 46.83 40.46
C GLN A 235 -49.93 45.65 39.54
N ALA A 236 -50.48 45.66 38.32
CA ALA A 236 -49.96 44.81 37.27
C ALA A 236 -48.50 45.23 37.01
N PRO A 237 -47.49 44.37 37.16
CA PRO A 237 -46.26 44.60 36.43
C PRO A 237 -46.60 44.21 34.99
N SER A 238 -46.51 45.20 34.11
CA SER A 238 -46.43 44.97 32.68
C SER A 238 -45.17 44.17 32.38
N GLU A 239 -45.21 42.85 32.59
CA GLU A 239 -44.17 41.91 32.17
C GLU A 239 -44.36 41.54 30.69
N SER A 240 -44.52 42.57 29.87
CA SER A 240 -44.09 42.54 28.48
C SER A 240 -42.78 43.32 28.42
N GLN A 241 -41.76 42.88 29.16
CA GLN A 241 -40.39 43.26 28.86
C GLN A 241 -40.03 42.52 27.57
N GLY A 242 -40.41 43.13 26.45
CA GLY A 242 -39.77 42.83 25.17
C GLY A 242 -38.26 42.93 25.35
N LEU A 243 -37.54 42.02 24.70
CA LEU A 243 -36.08 41.95 24.70
C LEU A 243 -35.47 43.35 24.70
N THR A 244 -34.54 43.61 25.63
CA THR A 244 -33.82 44.88 25.64
C THR A 244 -33.08 45.07 24.32
N GLU A 245 -32.99 46.30 23.81
CA GLU A 245 -32.30 46.62 22.55
C GLU A 245 -30.88 46.01 22.50
N GLU A 246 -30.20 45.96 23.65
CA GLU A 246 -28.88 45.34 23.84
C GLU A 246 -28.90 43.80 23.67
N GLN A 247 -29.96 43.12 24.12
CA GLN A 247 -30.16 41.68 23.88
C GLN A 247 -30.44 41.37 22.41
N ILE A 248 -31.18 42.25 21.71
CA ILE A 248 -31.43 42.13 20.27
C ILE A 248 -30.12 42.29 19.49
N GLN A 249 -29.31 43.28 19.83
CA GLN A 249 -28.01 43.49 19.20
C GLN A 249 -27.05 42.31 19.43
N MET A 250 -26.98 41.77 20.66
CA MET A 250 -26.19 40.57 20.94
C MET A 250 -26.71 39.33 20.19
N PHE A 251 -28.02 39.21 20.00
CA PHE A 251 -28.62 38.11 19.23
C PHE A 251 -28.30 38.23 17.74
N GLU A 252 -28.38 39.44 17.17
CA GLU A 252 -28.01 39.70 15.79
C GLU A 252 -26.51 39.44 15.55
N GLU A 253 -25.64 39.90 16.45
CA GLU A 253 -24.19 39.65 16.39
C GLU A 253 -23.88 38.15 16.52
N GLY A 254 -24.52 37.46 17.47
CA GLY A 254 -24.36 36.02 17.67
C GLY A 254 -24.84 35.19 16.47
N ASN A 255 -25.93 35.61 15.82
CA ASN A 255 -26.44 34.95 14.62
C ASN A 255 -25.50 35.14 13.42
N GLN A 256 -24.93 36.34 13.27
CA GLN A 256 -23.90 36.61 12.25
C GLN A 256 -22.61 35.82 12.49
N ASP A 257 -22.14 35.74 13.74
CA ASP A 257 -20.95 34.96 14.10
C ASP A 257 -21.18 33.46 13.86
N MET A 258 -22.35 32.97 14.22
CA MET A 258 -22.77 31.60 13.95
C MET A 258 -22.79 31.29 12.44
N MET A 259 -23.33 32.18 11.59
CA MET A 259 -23.28 32.02 10.13
C MET A 259 -21.85 31.98 9.60
N LYS A 260 -20.98 32.91 10.02
CA LYS A 260 -19.57 32.92 9.61
C LYS A 260 -18.84 31.64 10.01
N HIS A 261 -19.09 31.14 11.22
CA HIS A 261 -18.52 29.87 11.68
C HIS A 261 -19.06 28.68 10.88
N TYR A 262 -20.34 28.67 10.50
CA TYR A 262 -20.90 27.64 9.63
C TYR A 262 -20.28 27.66 8.23
N GLU A 263 -20.16 28.83 7.61
CA GLU A 263 -19.50 28.99 6.30
C GLU A 263 -18.06 28.46 6.36
N SER A 264 -17.28 28.88 7.36
CA SER A 264 -15.91 28.40 7.54
C SER A 264 -15.84 26.89 7.76
N SER A 265 -16.78 26.31 8.52
CA SER A 265 -16.84 24.86 8.74
C SER A 265 -17.16 24.09 7.46
N LEU A 266 -18.07 24.63 6.62
CA LEU A 266 -18.41 24.03 5.34
C LEU A 266 -17.24 24.08 4.35
N ASP A 267 -16.49 25.17 4.32
CA ASP A 267 -15.32 25.28 3.44
C ASP A 267 -14.19 24.31 3.85
N LYS A 268 -14.00 24.09 5.15
CA LYS A 268 -13.08 23.04 5.66
C LYS A 268 -13.53 21.66 5.22
N VAL A 269 -14.82 21.34 5.35
CA VAL A 269 -15.39 20.06 4.93
C VAL A 269 -15.21 19.84 3.43
N ARG A 270 -15.52 20.83 2.59
CA ARG A 270 -15.31 20.77 1.14
C ARG A 270 -13.84 20.55 0.76
N THR A 271 -12.94 21.23 1.47
CA THR A 271 -11.49 21.09 1.23
C THR A 271 -11.01 19.69 1.62
N ALA A 272 -11.48 19.16 2.75
CA ALA A 272 -11.18 17.81 3.19
C ALA A 272 -11.76 16.74 2.24
N GLU A 273 -12.99 16.94 1.75
CA GLU A 273 -13.63 16.08 0.76
C GLU A 273 -12.84 16.03 -0.54
N LYS A 274 -12.44 17.20 -1.09
CA LYS A 274 -11.58 17.26 -2.28
C LYS A 274 -10.25 16.55 -2.06
N SER A 275 -9.65 16.73 -0.90
CA SER A 275 -8.39 16.08 -0.53
C SER A 275 -8.53 14.56 -0.46
N LEU A 276 -9.65 14.07 0.08
CA LEU A 276 -9.98 12.66 0.21
C LEU A 276 -10.28 12.02 -1.15
N LEU A 277 -11.01 12.72 -2.03
CA LEU A 277 -11.27 12.26 -3.41
C LEU A 277 -9.97 12.04 -4.19
N GLU A 278 -9.02 12.97 -4.07
CA GLU A 278 -7.72 12.84 -4.73
C GLU A 278 -6.90 11.65 -4.19
N ILE A 279 -6.94 11.41 -2.88
CA ILE A 279 -6.27 10.25 -2.27
C ILE A 279 -6.95 8.94 -2.71
N SER A 280 -8.28 8.93 -2.77
CA SER A 280 -9.07 7.79 -3.25
C SER A 280 -8.78 7.49 -4.72
N GLU A 281 -8.60 8.51 -5.57
CA GLU A 281 -8.16 8.35 -6.95
C GLU A 281 -6.76 7.71 -7.00
N LEU A 282 -5.79 8.24 -6.24
CA LEU A 282 -4.44 7.68 -6.16
C LEU A 282 -4.44 6.23 -5.65
N GLN A 283 -5.27 5.92 -4.65
CA GLN A 283 -5.42 4.57 -4.12
C GLN A 283 -6.03 3.64 -5.16
N SER A 284 -7.10 4.05 -5.85
CA SER A 284 -7.74 3.27 -6.91
C SER A 284 -6.76 2.93 -8.02
N LEU A 285 -5.95 3.91 -8.45
CA LEU A 285 -4.86 3.68 -9.41
C LEU A 285 -3.83 2.68 -8.88
N LEU A 286 -3.42 2.79 -7.60
CA LEU A 286 -2.47 1.85 -6.99
C LEU A 286 -3.03 0.42 -6.91
N VAL A 287 -4.27 0.26 -6.45
CA VAL A 287 -4.94 -1.04 -6.33
C VAL A 287 -5.16 -1.68 -7.70
N SER A 288 -5.58 -0.89 -8.70
CA SER A 288 -5.71 -1.37 -10.08
C SER A 288 -4.38 -1.87 -10.63
N ASN A 289 -3.30 -1.10 -10.47
CA ASN A 289 -1.96 -1.51 -10.89
C ASN A 289 -1.46 -2.76 -10.16
N LEU A 290 -1.75 -2.88 -8.86
CA LEU A 290 -1.39 -4.05 -8.06
C LEU A 290 -2.11 -5.31 -8.55
N ALA A 291 -3.39 -5.22 -8.92
CA ALA A 291 -4.14 -6.34 -9.46
C ALA A 291 -3.62 -6.79 -10.83
N THR A 292 -3.27 -5.85 -11.72
CA THR A 292 -2.65 -6.18 -13.00
C THR A 292 -1.27 -6.82 -12.80
N GLN A 293 -0.46 -6.28 -11.87
CA GLN A 293 0.87 -6.81 -11.59
C GLN A 293 0.84 -8.17 -10.89
N SER A 294 -0.12 -8.42 -9.99
CA SER A 294 -0.24 -9.72 -9.32
C SER A 294 -0.55 -10.82 -10.33
N ALA A 295 -1.49 -10.58 -11.26
CA ALA A 295 -1.81 -11.51 -12.33
C ALA A 295 -0.58 -11.80 -13.22
N HIS A 296 0.18 -10.76 -13.57
CA HIS A 296 1.40 -10.92 -14.37
C HIS A 296 2.50 -11.70 -13.61
N ILE A 297 2.69 -11.43 -12.31
CA ILE A 297 3.67 -12.15 -11.48
C ILE A 297 3.26 -13.61 -11.31
N GLU A 298 1.98 -13.90 -11.09
CA GLU A 298 1.45 -15.28 -11.00
C GLU A 298 1.70 -16.05 -12.30
N GLN A 299 1.48 -15.41 -13.45
CA GLN A 299 1.82 -15.98 -14.75
C GLN A 299 3.32 -16.24 -14.88
N LEU A 300 4.18 -15.26 -14.55
CA LEU A 300 5.63 -15.44 -14.61
C LEU A 300 6.13 -16.57 -13.69
N VAL A 301 5.52 -16.72 -12.52
CA VAL A 301 5.83 -17.81 -11.59
C VAL A 301 5.42 -19.16 -12.18
N ALA A 302 4.21 -19.26 -12.74
CA ALA A 302 3.77 -20.48 -13.44
C ALA A 302 4.67 -20.82 -14.63
N ASP A 303 5.07 -19.83 -15.42
CA ASP A 303 6.00 -19.98 -16.54
C ASP A 303 7.40 -20.41 -16.08
N SER A 304 7.85 -19.94 -14.92
CA SER A 304 9.11 -20.36 -14.31
C SER A 304 9.06 -21.83 -13.91
N PHE A 305 7.96 -22.30 -13.32
CA PHE A 305 7.79 -23.71 -12.98
C PHE A 305 7.77 -24.59 -14.23
N SER A 306 6.99 -24.21 -15.25
CA SER A 306 6.93 -24.98 -16.50
C SER A 306 8.29 -25.00 -17.22
N THR A 307 9.01 -23.88 -17.21
CA THR A 307 10.36 -23.79 -17.78
C THR A 307 11.35 -24.68 -17.02
N ALA A 308 11.32 -24.66 -15.69
CA ALA A 308 12.20 -25.50 -14.87
C ALA A 308 11.95 -26.99 -15.12
N ASP A 309 10.68 -27.39 -15.21
CA ASP A 309 10.28 -28.76 -15.52
C ASP A 309 10.69 -29.16 -16.94
N ASN A 310 10.49 -28.28 -17.92
CA ASN A 310 10.86 -28.54 -19.33
C ASN A 310 12.37 -28.64 -19.51
N VAL A 311 13.17 -27.79 -18.84
CA VAL A 311 14.65 -27.87 -18.88
C VAL A 311 15.14 -29.13 -18.17
N GLY A 312 14.55 -29.49 -17.02
CA GLY A 312 14.89 -30.71 -16.29
C GLY A 312 14.56 -31.98 -17.08
N GLY A 313 13.37 -32.02 -17.69
CA GLY A 313 12.92 -33.10 -18.57
C GLY A 313 13.80 -33.22 -19.81
N GLY A 314 14.06 -32.11 -20.50
CA GLY A 314 14.93 -32.05 -21.67
C GLY A 314 16.36 -32.52 -21.37
N ASN A 315 16.95 -32.12 -20.25
CA ASN A 315 18.29 -32.59 -19.87
C ASN A 315 18.31 -34.10 -19.55
N LYS A 316 17.22 -34.64 -18.99
CA LYS A 316 17.06 -36.08 -18.75
C LYS A 316 16.91 -36.85 -20.07
N GLU A 317 16.22 -36.29 -21.04
CA GLU A 317 16.11 -36.85 -22.39
C GLU A 317 17.43 -36.80 -23.15
N LEU A 318 18.18 -35.70 -23.05
CA LEU A 318 19.53 -35.59 -23.60
C LEU A 318 20.49 -36.62 -22.98
N LYS A 319 20.40 -36.83 -21.66
CA LYS A 319 21.18 -37.87 -20.98
C LYS A 319 20.79 -39.27 -21.45
N LYS A 320 19.48 -39.56 -21.55
CA LYS A 320 18.98 -40.83 -22.12
C LYS A 320 19.38 -41.02 -23.59
N ALA A 321 19.40 -39.95 -24.39
CA ALA A 321 19.82 -39.99 -25.78
C ALA A 321 21.33 -40.19 -25.93
N THR A 322 22.13 -39.65 -25.00
CA THR A 322 23.59 -39.86 -24.95
C THR A 322 23.94 -41.26 -24.45
N GLU A 323 23.18 -41.79 -23.49
CA GLU A 323 23.33 -43.15 -22.95
C GLU A 323 22.85 -44.23 -23.93
N ARG A 324 21.93 -43.92 -24.85
CA ARG A 324 21.63 -44.81 -25.98
C ARG A 324 22.85 -44.87 -26.88
N ALA A 325 23.68 -45.89 -26.67
CA ALA A 325 24.78 -46.24 -27.55
C ALA A 325 24.28 -46.28 -29.00
N SER A 326 24.85 -45.40 -29.82
CA SER A 326 24.38 -45.13 -31.17
C SER A 326 24.20 -46.43 -31.95
N PHE A 327 22.96 -46.71 -32.38
CA PHE A 327 22.64 -47.81 -33.29
C PHE A 327 23.53 -47.77 -34.56
N ALA A 328 23.98 -46.58 -34.96
CA ALA A 328 24.94 -46.39 -36.05
C ALA A 328 26.32 -46.97 -35.75
N LYS A 329 26.79 -46.94 -34.49
CA LYS A 329 28.05 -47.59 -34.09
C LYS A 329 27.92 -49.11 -34.18
N TYR A 330 26.82 -49.68 -33.69
CA TYR A 330 26.58 -51.13 -33.76
C TYR A 330 26.45 -51.63 -35.20
N THR A 331 25.75 -50.90 -36.07
CA THR A 331 25.61 -51.27 -37.49
C THR A 331 26.93 -51.14 -38.25
N CYS A 332 27.78 -50.15 -37.93
CA CYS A 332 29.11 -50.04 -38.50
C CYS A 332 30.05 -51.18 -38.06
N TYR A 333 30.05 -51.53 -36.77
CA TYR A 333 30.84 -52.67 -36.27
C TYR A 333 30.32 -54.01 -36.82
N ALA A 334 29.01 -54.19 -36.95
CA ALA A 334 28.43 -55.37 -37.56
C ALA A 334 28.82 -55.49 -39.04
N ALA A 335 28.74 -54.39 -39.80
CA ALA A 335 29.16 -54.36 -41.21
C ALA A 335 30.67 -54.66 -41.35
N SER A 336 31.51 -54.03 -40.51
CA SER A 336 32.95 -54.29 -40.50
C SER A 336 33.30 -55.73 -40.13
N GLY A 337 32.57 -56.33 -39.18
CA GLY A 337 32.73 -57.73 -38.80
C GLY A 337 32.33 -58.71 -39.90
N VAL A 338 31.21 -58.44 -40.60
CA VAL A 338 30.79 -59.24 -41.76
C VAL A 338 31.81 -59.14 -42.89
N CYS A 339 32.33 -57.94 -43.18
CA CYS A 339 33.39 -57.78 -44.19
C CYS A 339 34.67 -58.53 -43.81
N ALA A 340 35.12 -58.45 -42.54
CA ALA A 340 36.30 -59.17 -42.08
C ALA A 340 36.11 -60.69 -42.14
N PHE A 341 34.91 -61.18 -41.80
CA PHE A 341 34.57 -62.59 -41.88
C PHE A 341 34.59 -63.11 -43.33
N LEU A 342 34.04 -62.34 -44.28
CA LEU A 342 34.05 -62.70 -45.70
C LEU A 342 35.48 -62.79 -46.25
N ILE A 343 36.37 -61.87 -45.86
CA ILE A 343 37.78 -61.91 -46.27
C ILE A 343 38.48 -63.15 -45.69
N LEU A 344 38.23 -63.50 -44.44
CA LEU A 344 38.83 -64.71 -43.84
C LEU A 344 38.31 -65.99 -44.48
N TRP A 345 37.02 -66.03 -44.81
CA TRP A 345 36.39 -67.17 -45.47
C TRP A 345 36.96 -67.40 -46.88
N ASP A 346 37.17 -66.32 -47.63
CA ASP A 346 37.78 -66.35 -48.97
C ASP A 346 39.27 -66.75 -48.94
N LEU A 347 39.94 -66.63 -47.80
CA LEU A 347 41.35 -66.98 -47.63
C LEU A 347 41.58 -68.43 -47.18
N VAL A 348 40.54 -69.10 -46.66
CA VAL A 348 40.59 -70.47 -46.13
C VAL A 348 40.10 -71.51 -47.15
N ILE A 349 39.38 -71.09 -48.19
CA ILE A 349 38.88 -71.92 -49.31
C ILE A 349 39.75 -71.71 -50.55
#